data_AF-A0A936H136-F1
#
_entry.id   AF-A0A936H136-F1
#
_cell.length_a   1.000
_cell.length_b   1.000
_cell.length_c   1.000
_cell.angle_alpha   90.00
_cell.angle_beta   90.00
_cell.angle_gamma   90.00
#
_symmetry.space_group_name_H-M   'P 1'
#
loop_
_entity.id
_entity.type
_entity.pdbx_description
1 polymer ?
#
loop_
_entity_poly.entity_id
_entity_poly.type
_entity_poly.pdbx_seq_one_letter_code
_entity_poly.pdbx_strand_id
1 'polypeptide(L)'
;MKRRFFNTTGLCMPEKHYMVDPFRNFYDDVLRLIEAEQYFVIHAPRQTGKTTFLHSLAHRLNQEGTYVATVCSLESAGYPSISVEDANGLFIRSLYQTAAIFLKEEDMPPGPYAYPASAQLLRQYLADWCKALPKPLVLLLDEVDALYDDVLISTLRQLRDGFQTRPRHFPQSVALVGLRDIREYRLRARADNPSIGAGSPFNVKAESFFYRFSPGKRYVRCWISIPRIPGRFLQRLFLNDCTPIPADSPG
;
A
#
# COMPACT_ATOMS: atom_id res chain seq x y z
N MET A 1 -30.74 16.40 -17.51
CA MET A 1 -29.55 16.27 -16.64
C MET A 1 -29.82 15.21 -15.57
N LYS A 2 -29.00 14.16 -15.46
CA LYS A 2 -29.11 13.21 -14.34
C LYS A 2 -28.66 13.93 -13.05
N ARG A 3 -29.52 13.96 -12.04
CA ARG A 3 -29.22 14.57 -10.74
C ARG A 3 -28.26 13.66 -9.98
N ARG A 4 -27.12 14.19 -9.52
CA ARG A 4 -26.21 13.45 -8.63
C ARG A 4 -26.92 13.12 -7.31
N PHE A 5 -26.54 12.03 -6.65
CA PHE A 5 -27.11 11.61 -5.36
C PHE A 5 -26.02 11.15 -4.38
N PHE A 6 -26.31 11.10 -3.09
CA PHE A 6 -25.37 10.56 -2.09
C PHE A 6 -25.48 9.04 -2.08
N ASN A 7 -24.39 8.36 -2.42
CA ASN A 7 -24.33 6.91 -2.33
C ASN A 7 -23.79 6.48 -0.96
N THR A 8 -24.51 5.59 -0.28
CA THR A 8 -24.13 5.05 1.03
C THR A 8 -23.73 3.58 0.97
N THR A 9 -23.85 2.91 -0.19
CA THR A 9 -23.51 1.49 -0.37
C THR A 9 -22.79 1.24 -1.70
N GLY A 10 -21.69 0.48 -1.69
CA GLY A 10 -20.91 0.19 -2.91
C GLY A 10 -20.00 1.33 -3.38
N LEU A 11 -19.46 1.22 -4.60
CA LEU A 11 -18.47 2.15 -5.16
C LEU A 11 -19.08 3.55 -5.44
N CYS A 12 -18.37 4.62 -5.07
CA CYS A 12 -18.77 5.97 -5.44
C CYS A 12 -18.22 6.38 -6.82
N MET A 13 -19.12 6.71 -7.75
CA MET A 13 -18.77 7.13 -9.12
C MET A 13 -18.89 8.66 -9.23
N PRO A 14 -17.83 9.41 -9.61
CA PRO A 14 -17.85 10.87 -9.70
C PRO A 14 -18.93 11.43 -10.65
N GLU A 15 -19.28 10.65 -11.67
CA GLU A 15 -20.30 11.00 -12.65
C GLU A 15 -21.73 10.89 -12.11
N LYS A 16 -21.94 10.09 -11.07
CA LYS A 16 -23.26 9.74 -10.54
C LYS A 16 -23.50 10.27 -9.13
N HIS A 17 -22.45 10.47 -8.32
CA HIS A 17 -22.60 10.76 -6.90
C HIS A 17 -22.01 12.11 -6.48
N TYR A 18 -22.58 12.73 -5.44
CA TYR A 18 -21.93 13.87 -4.77
C TYR A 18 -20.70 13.39 -4.00
N MET A 19 -19.54 13.97 -4.30
CA MET A 19 -18.29 13.70 -3.62
C MET A 19 -17.75 14.99 -3.02
N VAL A 20 -17.50 14.99 -1.70
CA VAL A 20 -16.55 15.94 -1.09
C VAL A 20 -15.18 15.52 -1.60
N ASP A 21 -14.34 16.46 -2.04
CA ASP A 21 -12.93 16.21 -2.38
C ASP A 21 -12.22 15.67 -1.12
N PRO A 22 -12.01 14.35 -0.98
CA PRO A 22 -11.30 13.77 0.16
C PRO A 22 -9.78 13.96 -0.02
N PHE A 23 -9.36 14.52 -1.16
CA PHE A 23 -8.03 14.48 -1.72
C PHE A 23 -7.16 15.65 -1.24
N ARG A 24 -7.70 16.86 -1.05
CA ARG A 24 -6.86 18.06 -1.10
C ARG A 24 -5.56 18.03 -0.27
N ASN A 25 -5.57 17.51 0.95
CA ASN A 25 -4.36 17.41 1.76
C ASN A 25 -3.70 16.02 1.72
N PHE A 26 -4.50 14.96 1.63
CA PHE A 26 -3.98 13.59 1.70
C PHE A 26 -3.35 13.13 0.38
N TYR A 27 -3.89 13.59 -0.75
CA TYR A 27 -3.33 13.32 -2.07
C TYR A 27 -1.95 13.95 -2.23
N ASP A 28 -1.75 15.20 -1.78
CA ASP A 28 -0.44 15.86 -1.85
C ASP A 28 0.62 15.11 -1.02
N ASP A 29 0.25 14.63 0.16
CA ASP A 29 1.15 13.82 1.00
C ASP A 29 1.51 12.48 0.34
N VAL A 30 0.52 11.80 -0.26
CA VAL A 30 0.74 10.55 -1.03
C VAL A 30 1.59 10.80 -2.27
N LEU A 31 1.32 11.88 -3.01
CA LEU A 31 2.06 12.23 -4.22
C LEU A 31 3.53 12.50 -3.91
N ARG A 32 3.83 13.25 -2.85
CA ARG A 32 5.23 13.49 -2.41
C ARG A 32 5.99 12.18 -2.16
N LEU A 33 5.31 11.14 -1.67
CA LEU A 33 5.94 9.84 -1.45
C LEU A 33 6.14 9.04 -2.71
N ILE A 34 5.20 9.14 -3.64
CA ILE A 34 5.34 8.56 -4.98
C ILE A 34 6.53 9.20 -5.69
N GLU A 35 6.61 10.53 -5.68
CA GLU A 35 7.71 11.32 -6.27
C GLU A 35 9.06 11.04 -5.60
N ALA A 36 9.07 10.83 -4.28
CA ALA A 36 10.26 10.44 -3.53
C ALA A 36 10.61 8.94 -3.66
N GLU A 37 9.90 8.20 -4.52
CA GLU A 37 10.06 6.76 -4.72
C GLU A 37 10.06 5.99 -3.39
N GLN A 38 9.09 6.26 -2.52
CA GLN A 38 8.91 5.56 -1.26
C GLN A 38 7.85 4.47 -1.39
N TYR A 39 8.02 3.38 -0.66
CA TYR A 39 6.91 2.48 -0.37
C TYR A 39 6.28 2.97 0.93
N PHE A 40 4.98 2.80 1.11
CA PHE A 40 4.32 3.37 2.28
C PHE A 40 3.09 2.55 2.66
N VAL A 41 2.60 2.79 3.87
CA VAL A 41 1.47 2.07 4.44
C VAL A 41 0.32 3.05 4.64
N ILE A 42 -0.86 2.68 4.16
CA ILE A 42 -2.11 3.38 4.46
C ILE A 42 -2.89 2.53 5.47
N HIS A 43 -2.90 2.99 6.71
CA HIS A 43 -3.82 2.50 7.71
C HIS A 43 -5.16 3.18 7.52
N ALA A 44 -6.19 2.39 7.31
CA ALA A 44 -7.55 2.90 7.26
C ALA A 44 -8.45 1.98 8.10
N PRO A 45 -9.47 2.48 8.81
CA PRO A 45 -10.42 1.62 9.53
C PRO A 45 -11.36 0.83 8.59
N ARG A 46 -12.06 -0.19 9.11
CA ARG A 46 -13.12 -0.89 8.35
C ARG A 46 -14.22 0.11 7.96
N GLN A 47 -14.80 -0.05 6.78
CA GLN A 47 -15.95 0.72 6.26
C GLN A 47 -15.70 2.22 6.00
N THR A 48 -14.46 2.67 5.80
CA THR A 48 -14.15 4.09 5.52
C THR A 48 -14.02 4.44 4.03
N GLY A 49 -14.56 3.62 3.11
CA GLY A 49 -14.45 3.89 1.67
C GLY A 49 -13.03 3.78 1.11
N LYS A 50 -12.17 2.94 1.70
CA LYS A 50 -10.77 2.72 1.29
C LYS A 50 -10.61 2.37 -0.18
N THR A 51 -11.35 1.36 -0.63
CA THR A 51 -11.29 0.88 -2.01
C THR A 51 -11.70 2.00 -2.97
N THR A 52 -12.74 2.77 -2.62
CA THR A 52 -13.11 3.99 -3.36
C THR A 52 -11.97 5.02 -3.41
N PHE A 53 -11.27 5.22 -2.30
CA PHE A 53 -10.09 6.10 -2.24
C PHE A 53 -8.97 5.60 -3.17
N LEU A 54 -8.60 4.32 -3.09
CA LEU A 54 -7.52 3.74 -3.91
C LEU A 54 -7.87 3.76 -5.39
N HIS A 55 -9.11 3.43 -5.76
CA HIS A 55 -9.57 3.53 -7.15
C HIS A 55 -9.49 4.97 -7.67
N SER A 56 -9.92 5.93 -6.86
CA SER A 56 -9.86 7.35 -7.24
C SER A 56 -8.44 7.86 -7.37
N LEU A 57 -7.54 7.41 -6.48
CA LEU A 57 -6.11 7.73 -6.54
C LEU A 57 -5.46 7.17 -7.81
N ALA A 58 -5.68 5.89 -8.11
CA ALA A 58 -5.15 5.27 -9.33
C ALA A 58 -5.67 5.97 -10.59
N HIS A 59 -6.97 6.27 -10.65
CA HIS A 59 -7.56 6.99 -11.78
C HIS A 59 -6.94 8.37 -11.97
N ARG A 60 -6.75 9.13 -10.88
CA ARG A 60 -6.14 10.45 -10.93
C ARG A 60 -4.68 10.41 -11.41
N LEU A 61 -3.88 9.49 -10.87
CA LEU A 61 -2.47 9.32 -11.30
C LEU A 61 -2.37 8.97 -12.79
N ASN A 62 -3.27 8.11 -13.29
CA ASN A 62 -3.33 7.76 -14.72
C ASN A 62 -3.77 8.95 -15.60
N GLN A 63 -4.72 9.77 -15.12
CA GLN A 63 -5.18 10.97 -15.84
C GLN A 63 -4.09 12.05 -15.94
N GLU A 64 -3.30 12.24 -14.88
CA GLU A 64 -2.17 13.18 -14.87
C GLU A 64 -1.05 12.72 -15.82
N GLY A 65 -0.98 11.42 -16.10
CA GLY A 65 -0.17 10.87 -17.18
C GLY A 65 1.31 10.71 -16.86
N THR A 66 1.76 11.03 -15.65
CA THR A 66 3.14 10.80 -15.19
C THR A 66 3.40 9.32 -14.85
N TYR A 67 2.37 8.62 -14.38
CA TYR A 67 2.48 7.27 -13.85
C TYR A 67 1.50 6.31 -14.53
N VAL A 68 1.82 5.02 -14.45
CA VAL A 68 0.85 3.94 -14.64
C VAL A 68 0.49 3.45 -13.25
N ALA A 69 -0.78 3.51 -12.87
CA ALA A 69 -1.26 3.22 -11.53
C ALA A 69 -2.39 2.20 -11.56
N THR A 70 -2.32 1.20 -10.68
CA THR A 70 -3.38 0.19 -10.53
C THR A 70 -3.60 -0.16 -9.06
N VAL A 71 -4.77 -0.73 -8.78
CA VAL A 71 -5.14 -1.30 -7.49
C VAL A 71 -5.14 -2.82 -7.61
N CYS A 72 -4.82 -3.52 -6.53
CA CYS A 72 -5.00 -4.97 -6.43
C CYS A 72 -5.35 -5.33 -4.99
N SER A 73 -6.44 -6.06 -4.77
CA SER A 73 -6.72 -6.65 -3.46
C SER A 73 -5.97 -7.98 -3.33
N LEU A 74 -5.39 -8.21 -2.14
CA LEU A 74 -4.73 -9.47 -1.79
C LEU A 74 -5.65 -10.44 -1.03
N GLU A 75 -6.93 -10.10 -0.81
CA GLU A 75 -7.89 -10.90 -0.03
C GLU A 75 -8.12 -12.30 -0.61
N SER A 76 -7.99 -12.46 -1.93
CA SER A 76 -8.14 -13.77 -2.60
C SER A 76 -7.17 -14.85 -2.10
N ALA A 77 -6.03 -14.46 -1.51
CA ALA A 77 -5.06 -15.36 -0.89
C ALA A 77 -5.16 -15.38 0.65
N GLY A 78 -6.23 -14.81 1.22
CA GLY A 78 -6.40 -14.63 2.67
C GLY A 78 -7.01 -15.85 3.38
N TYR A 79 -6.53 -17.07 3.12
CA TYR A 79 -6.94 -18.27 3.86
C TYR A 79 -5.75 -19.09 4.38
N PRO A 80 -5.85 -19.73 5.57
CA PRO A 80 -4.67 -20.24 6.30
C PRO A 80 -3.82 -21.31 5.61
N SER A 81 -4.43 -22.11 4.72
CA SER A 81 -3.79 -23.30 4.14
C SER A 81 -3.15 -23.07 2.78
N ILE A 82 -3.10 -21.82 2.31
CA ILE A 82 -2.52 -21.50 1.00
C ILE A 82 -0.99 -21.56 1.04
N SER A 83 -0.38 -22.14 0.00
CA SER A 83 1.07 -22.07 -0.19
C SER A 83 1.51 -20.69 -0.69
N VAL A 84 2.79 -20.33 -0.51
CA VAL A 84 3.34 -19.08 -1.04
C VAL A 84 3.26 -19.04 -2.56
N GLU A 85 3.50 -20.17 -3.21
CA GLU A 85 3.45 -20.36 -4.65
C GLU A 85 2.04 -20.14 -5.20
N ASP A 86 1.03 -20.75 -4.57
CA ASP A 86 -0.37 -20.58 -4.96
C ASP A 86 -0.84 -19.15 -4.72
N ALA A 87 -0.46 -18.54 -3.59
CA ALA A 87 -0.75 -17.15 -3.29
C ALA A 87 -0.17 -16.20 -4.34
N ASN A 88 1.11 -16.38 -4.72
CA ASN A 88 1.73 -15.61 -5.80
C ASN A 88 0.96 -15.79 -7.12
N GLY A 89 0.51 -17.01 -7.43
CA GLY A 89 -0.31 -17.29 -8.62
C GLY A 89 -1.65 -16.53 -8.60
N LEU A 90 -2.31 -16.44 -7.46
CA LEU A 90 -3.53 -15.65 -7.28
C LEU A 90 -3.25 -14.15 -7.41
N PHE A 91 -2.15 -13.66 -6.85
CA PHE A 91 -1.78 -12.25 -6.94
C PHE A 91 -1.58 -11.78 -8.38
N ILE A 92 -0.81 -12.52 -9.19
CA ILE A 92 -0.57 -12.10 -10.58
C ILE A 92 -1.84 -12.16 -11.44
N ARG A 93 -2.74 -13.12 -11.17
CA ARG A 93 -4.04 -13.21 -11.85
C ARG A 93 -4.94 -12.03 -11.45
N SER A 94 -4.99 -11.71 -10.15
CA SER A 94 -5.75 -10.57 -9.64
C SER A 94 -5.21 -9.24 -10.18
N LEU A 95 -3.87 -9.09 -10.25
CA LEU A 95 -3.21 -7.94 -10.86
C LEU A 95 -3.61 -7.79 -12.32
N TYR A 96 -3.54 -8.88 -13.11
CA TYR A 96 -3.90 -8.85 -14.53
C TYR A 96 -5.37 -8.46 -14.74
N GLN A 97 -6.28 -9.07 -13.97
CA GLN A 97 -7.72 -8.78 -14.05
C GLN A 97 -8.05 -7.35 -13.65
N THR A 98 -7.44 -6.87 -12.57
CA THR A 98 -7.72 -5.53 -12.04
C THR A 98 -7.06 -4.45 -12.90
N ALA A 99 -5.87 -4.71 -13.46
CA ALA A 99 -5.22 -3.82 -14.42
C ALA A 99 -6.13 -3.49 -15.61
N ALA A 100 -6.88 -4.46 -16.14
CA ALA A 100 -7.83 -4.23 -17.24
C ALA A 100 -8.96 -3.22 -16.92
N ILE A 101 -9.20 -2.92 -15.64
CA ILE A 101 -10.19 -1.93 -15.20
C ILE A 101 -9.62 -0.51 -15.24
N PHE A 102 -8.32 -0.36 -14.99
CA PHE A 102 -7.67 0.95 -14.82
C PHE A 102 -6.79 1.39 -15.98
N LEU A 103 -6.28 0.42 -16.74
CA LEU A 103 -5.20 0.62 -17.70
C LEU A 103 -5.69 0.41 -19.14
N LYS A 104 -4.96 1.03 -20.06
CA LYS A 104 -5.12 0.79 -21.48
C LYS A 104 -4.37 -0.49 -21.87
N GLU A 105 -4.69 -1.02 -23.05
CA GLU A 105 -4.06 -2.23 -23.58
C GLU A 105 -2.53 -2.13 -23.66
N GLU A 106 -1.99 -0.94 -23.98
CA GLU A 106 -0.55 -0.68 -24.04
C GLU A 106 0.18 -0.75 -22.68
N ASP A 107 -0.56 -0.54 -21.57
CA ASP A 107 -0.01 -0.55 -20.21
C ASP A 107 -0.32 -1.87 -19.47
N MET A 108 -0.95 -2.84 -20.14
CA MET A 108 -1.35 -4.11 -19.53
C MET A 108 -0.14 -4.95 -19.11
N PRO A 109 -0.23 -5.65 -17.97
CA PRO A 109 0.81 -6.59 -17.57
C PRO A 109 0.88 -7.79 -18.51
N PRO A 110 2.01 -8.52 -18.53
CA PRO A 110 2.12 -9.79 -19.24
C PRO A 110 1.04 -10.79 -18.81
N GLY A 111 0.64 -11.69 -19.71
CA GLY A 111 -0.35 -12.72 -19.40
C GLY A 111 0.09 -13.61 -18.22
N PRO A 112 -0.73 -13.77 -17.16
CA PRO A 112 -0.30 -14.41 -15.92
C PRO A 112 -0.09 -15.93 -16.06
N TYR A 113 -0.70 -16.56 -17.07
CA TYR A 113 -0.64 -18.00 -17.27
C TYR A 113 0.68 -18.49 -17.88
N ALA A 114 1.54 -17.58 -18.36
CA ALA A 114 2.85 -17.91 -18.87
C ALA A 114 3.90 -18.16 -17.77
N TYR A 115 3.56 -17.86 -16.51
CA TYR A 115 4.49 -17.93 -15.40
C TYR A 115 4.26 -19.21 -14.56
N PRO A 116 5.30 -20.02 -14.34
CA PRO A 116 5.21 -21.19 -13.47
C PRO A 116 5.10 -20.78 -12.00
N ALA A 117 4.52 -21.66 -11.19
CA ALA A 117 4.44 -21.49 -9.74
C ALA A 117 5.85 -21.38 -9.12
N SER A 118 6.07 -20.36 -8.30
CA SER A 118 7.36 -20.08 -7.67
C SER A 118 7.20 -19.16 -6.47
N ALA A 119 8.04 -19.33 -5.44
CA ALA A 119 8.11 -18.42 -4.30
C ALA A 119 8.54 -16.98 -4.68
N GLN A 120 9.20 -16.80 -5.84
CA GLN A 120 9.66 -15.49 -6.34
C GLN A 120 8.78 -14.92 -7.46
N LEU A 121 7.66 -15.58 -7.74
CA LEU A 121 6.81 -15.28 -8.90
C LEU A 121 6.30 -13.84 -8.91
N LEU A 122 5.84 -13.31 -7.78
CA LEU A 122 5.34 -11.93 -7.72
C LEU A 122 6.44 -10.93 -8.09
N ARG A 123 7.67 -11.12 -7.57
CA ARG A 123 8.81 -10.25 -7.91
C ARG A 123 9.12 -10.30 -9.40
N GLN A 124 9.20 -11.50 -9.98
CA GLN A 124 9.53 -11.67 -11.40
C GLN A 124 8.48 -11.00 -12.29
N TYR A 125 7.20 -11.26 -12.01
CA TYR A 125 6.08 -10.71 -12.76
C TYR A 125 6.05 -9.18 -12.73
N LEU A 126 6.22 -8.57 -11.55
CA LEU A 126 6.26 -7.11 -11.41
C LEU A 126 7.48 -6.52 -12.14
N ALA A 127 8.63 -7.19 -12.11
CA ALA A 127 9.82 -6.72 -12.81
C ALA A 127 9.65 -6.74 -14.34
N ASP A 128 9.06 -7.80 -14.87
CA ASP A 128 8.80 -7.92 -16.31
C ASP A 128 7.72 -6.96 -16.78
N TRP A 129 6.70 -6.70 -15.96
CA TRP A 129 5.73 -5.64 -16.23
C TRP A 129 6.39 -4.25 -16.27
N CYS A 130 7.19 -3.87 -15.27
CA CYS A 130 7.85 -2.57 -15.25
C CYS A 130 8.79 -2.33 -16.43
N LYS A 131 9.46 -3.39 -16.93
CA LYS A 131 10.32 -3.27 -18.13
C LYS A 131 9.52 -2.96 -19.39
N ALA A 132 8.28 -3.44 -19.48
CA ALA A 132 7.42 -3.23 -20.64
C ALA A 132 6.74 -1.85 -20.63
N LEU A 133 6.62 -1.22 -19.46
CA LEU A 133 5.92 0.06 -19.32
C LEU A 133 6.77 1.24 -19.78
N PRO A 134 6.18 2.22 -20.50
CA PRO A 134 6.87 3.45 -20.88
C PRO A 134 7.04 4.41 -19.69
N LYS A 135 6.30 4.20 -18.60
CA LYS A 135 6.22 5.09 -17.44
C LYS A 135 6.37 4.30 -16.13
N PRO A 136 6.78 4.95 -15.03
CA PRO A 136 6.90 4.27 -13.75
C PRO A 136 5.56 3.74 -13.22
N LEU A 137 5.60 2.52 -12.67
CA LEU A 137 4.43 1.86 -12.08
C LEU A 137 4.24 2.26 -10.61
N VAL A 138 3.01 2.64 -10.25
CA VAL A 138 2.54 2.83 -8.88
C VAL A 138 1.52 1.76 -8.54
N LEU A 139 1.80 0.96 -7.52
CA LEU A 139 0.97 -0.19 -7.16
C LEU A 139 0.28 0.01 -5.81
N LEU A 140 -1.05 -0.04 -5.79
CA LEU A 140 -1.85 0.09 -4.57
C LEU A 140 -2.37 -1.30 -4.17
N LEU A 141 -1.73 -1.91 -3.17
CA LEU A 141 -2.09 -3.23 -2.65
C LEU A 141 -3.08 -3.09 -1.50
N ASP A 142 -4.33 -3.48 -1.72
CA ASP A 142 -5.39 -3.47 -0.71
C ASP A 142 -5.45 -4.78 0.08
N GLU A 143 -5.98 -4.70 1.29
CA GLU A 143 -6.24 -5.85 2.17
C GLU A 143 -5.00 -6.73 2.43
N VAL A 144 -3.84 -6.08 2.57
CA VAL A 144 -2.58 -6.76 2.93
C VAL A 144 -2.70 -7.48 4.29
N ASP A 145 -3.60 -7.01 5.16
CA ASP A 145 -3.90 -7.63 6.45
C ASP A 145 -4.78 -8.89 6.38
N ALA A 146 -5.25 -9.28 5.19
CA ALA A 146 -5.90 -10.57 4.97
C ALA A 146 -4.89 -11.72 4.87
N LEU A 147 -3.62 -11.42 4.56
CA LEU A 147 -2.59 -12.44 4.37
C LEU A 147 -2.15 -13.06 5.70
N TYR A 148 -1.93 -14.37 5.67
CA TYR A 148 -1.34 -15.13 6.76
C TYR A 148 0.19 -15.07 6.73
N ASP A 149 0.81 -15.35 7.88
CA ASP A 149 2.19 -14.93 8.20
C ASP A 149 3.23 -15.25 7.11
N ASP A 150 3.28 -16.50 6.59
CA ASP A 150 4.28 -16.89 5.60
C ASP A 150 4.11 -16.19 4.24
N VAL A 151 2.85 -16.05 3.78
CA VAL A 151 2.52 -15.36 2.53
C VAL A 151 2.82 -13.88 2.65
N LEU A 152 2.45 -13.26 3.78
CA LEU A 152 2.76 -11.86 4.07
C LEU A 152 4.26 -11.62 4.08
N ILE A 153 5.02 -12.44 4.82
CA ILE A 153 6.48 -12.32 4.93
C ILE A 153 7.13 -12.51 3.56
N SER A 154 6.71 -13.52 2.78
CA SER A 154 7.22 -13.75 1.42
C SER A 154 6.94 -12.55 0.52
N THR A 155 5.72 -12.03 0.53
CA THR A 155 5.31 -10.86 -0.26
C THR A 155 6.20 -9.66 0.06
N LEU A 156 6.40 -9.35 1.34
CA LEU A 156 7.23 -8.22 1.77
C LEU A 156 8.72 -8.41 1.41
N ARG A 157 9.25 -9.63 1.50
CA ARG A 157 10.63 -9.94 1.04
C ARG A 157 10.78 -9.71 -0.46
N GLN A 158 9.84 -10.22 -1.25
CA GLN A 158 9.84 -10.04 -2.71
C GLN A 158 9.78 -8.55 -3.10
N LEU A 159 8.92 -7.76 -2.45
CA LEU A 159 8.85 -6.30 -2.65
C LEU A 159 10.15 -5.60 -2.24
N ARG A 160 10.73 -5.97 -1.09
CA ARG A 160 11.98 -5.39 -0.61
C ARG A 160 13.15 -5.70 -1.54
N ASP A 161 13.23 -6.92 -2.06
CA ASP A 161 14.31 -7.32 -2.95
C ASP A 161 14.22 -6.59 -4.30
N GLY A 162 13.00 -6.37 -4.82
CA GLY A 162 12.79 -5.58 -6.03
C GLY A 162 13.05 -4.07 -5.86
N PHE A 163 12.88 -3.53 -4.64
CA PHE A 163 12.99 -2.11 -4.31
C PHE A 163 14.29 -1.45 -4.79
N GLN A 164 15.40 -2.19 -4.84
CA GLN A 164 16.71 -1.64 -5.25
C GLN A 164 16.81 -1.33 -6.76
N THR A 165 15.87 -1.83 -7.57
CA THR A 165 15.94 -1.79 -9.04
C THR A 165 14.89 -0.86 -9.68
N ARG A 166 14.22 -0.07 -8.84
CA ARG A 166 13.24 0.94 -9.23
C ARG A 166 13.91 2.16 -9.87
N PRO A 167 13.15 2.98 -10.64
CA PRO A 167 11.77 2.77 -11.09
C PRO A 167 11.65 1.93 -12.37
N ARG A 168 12.77 1.63 -13.05
CA ARG A 168 12.75 0.97 -14.39
C ARG A 168 12.49 -0.53 -14.36
N HIS A 169 12.91 -1.24 -13.32
CA HIS A 169 12.81 -2.70 -13.26
C HIS A 169 11.91 -3.21 -12.14
N PHE A 170 11.24 -2.31 -11.42
CA PHE A 170 10.31 -2.64 -10.35
C PHE A 170 9.41 -1.43 -10.04
N PRO A 171 8.20 -1.60 -9.45
CA PRO A 171 7.28 -0.48 -9.24
C PRO A 171 7.94 0.66 -8.46
N GLN A 172 7.86 1.88 -8.98
CA GLN A 172 8.45 3.08 -8.36
C GLN A 172 7.93 3.27 -6.94
N SER A 173 6.63 3.06 -6.74
CA SER A 173 6.00 3.22 -5.44
C SER A 173 4.98 2.11 -5.21
N VAL A 174 4.89 1.63 -3.97
CA VAL A 174 3.92 0.63 -3.53
C VAL A 174 3.24 1.15 -2.27
N ALA A 175 1.92 1.26 -2.31
CA ALA A 175 1.11 1.52 -1.14
C ALA A 175 0.57 0.19 -0.60
N LEU A 176 0.92 -0.16 0.64
CA LEU A 176 0.34 -1.29 1.35
C LEU A 176 -0.83 -0.79 2.19
N VAL A 177 -2.03 -1.27 1.91
CA VAL A 177 -3.25 -0.81 2.55
C VAL A 177 -3.85 -1.93 3.37
N GLY A 178 -4.20 -1.62 4.62
CA GLY A 178 -4.74 -2.62 5.53
C GLY A 178 -5.34 -2.02 6.79
N LEU A 179 -6.00 -2.86 7.59
CA LEU A 179 -6.60 -2.49 8.88
C LEU A 179 -5.61 -2.63 10.02
N ARG A 180 -4.87 -3.74 10.02
CA ARG A 180 -3.93 -4.05 11.10
C ARG A 180 -2.67 -3.23 10.94
N ASP A 181 -2.13 -2.85 12.07
CA ASP A 181 -0.80 -2.27 12.09
C ASP A 181 0.20 -3.34 11.68
N ILE A 182 1.00 -3.09 10.64
CA ILE A 182 2.10 -3.96 10.22
C ILE A 182 3.08 -4.22 11.40
N ARG A 183 3.07 -3.35 12.42
CA ARG A 183 3.80 -3.53 13.69
C ARG A 183 3.28 -4.67 14.56
N GLU A 184 1.97 -4.92 14.61
CA GLU A 184 1.43 -6.08 15.34
C GLU A 184 1.90 -7.39 14.69
N TYR A 185 2.05 -7.40 13.36
CA TYR A 185 2.68 -8.52 12.64
C TYR A 185 4.15 -8.68 12.99
N ARG A 186 4.93 -7.59 13.10
CA ARG A 186 6.33 -7.67 13.58
C ARG A 186 6.45 -8.30 14.96
N LEU A 187 5.51 -8.02 15.86
CA LEU A 187 5.50 -8.55 17.22
C LEU A 187 5.16 -10.05 17.23
N ARG A 188 4.16 -10.48 16.46
CA ARG A 188 3.79 -11.90 16.33
C ARG A 188 4.87 -12.72 15.61
N ALA A 189 5.32 -12.25 14.45
CA ALA A 189 6.37 -12.93 13.68
C ALA A 189 7.68 -13.07 14.46
N ARG A 190 8.02 -12.12 15.35
CA ARG A 190 9.18 -12.24 16.25
C ARG A 190 8.94 -13.20 17.42
N ALA A 191 7.70 -13.31 17.90
CA ALA A 191 7.33 -14.27 18.94
C ALA A 191 7.44 -15.70 18.41
N ASP A 192 7.05 -15.94 17.15
CA ASP A 192 7.09 -17.25 16.52
C ASP A 192 8.46 -17.57 15.86
N ASN A 193 9.26 -16.56 15.50
CA ASN A 193 10.60 -16.74 14.91
C ASN A 193 11.60 -15.67 15.42
N PRO A 194 12.44 -15.99 16.43
CA PRO A 194 13.42 -15.07 17.01
C PRO A 194 14.51 -14.58 16.05
N SER A 195 14.70 -15.26 14.91
CA SER A 195 15.72 -14.99 13.90
C SER A 195 15.41 -13.80 12.97
N ILE A 196 14.26 -13.13 13.12
CA ILE A 196 13.89 -11.88 12.40
C ILE A 196 14.60 -10.63 13.00
N GLY A 197 15.82 -10.82 13.50
CA GLY A 197 16.58 -9.81 14.26
C GLY A 197 17.46 -8.88 13.42
N ALA A 198 18.10 -9.38 12.34
CA ALA A 198 19.17 -8.64 11.65
C ALA A 198 18.75 -8.01 10.31
N GLY A 199 17.65 -8.45 9.69
CA GLY A 199 17.24 -8.03 8.34
C GLY A 199 15.73 -8.05 8.12
N SER A 200 14.98 -7.41 9.02
CA SER A 200 13.50 -7.38 9.01
C SER A 200 12.92 -7.14 7.61
N PRO A 201 12.04 -8.02 7.09
CA PRO A 201 11.39 -7.83 5.78
C PRO A 201 10.55 -6.55 5.72
N PHE A 202 10.17 -6.03 6.89
CA PHE A 202 9.48 -4.76 7.10
C PHE A 202 10.37 -3.51 6.98
N ASN A 203 11.67 -3.64 6.67
CA ASN A 203 12.59 -2.51 6.53
C ASN A 203 12.68 -2.00 5.08
N VAL A 204 11.56 -1.99 4.37
CA VAL A 204 11.39 -1.11 3.21
C VAL A 204 11.18 0.29 3.79
N LYS A 205 11.79 1.35 3.23
CA LYS A 205 11.52 2.71 3.70
C LYS A 205 10.00 2.93 3.61
N ALA A 206 9.35 3.04 4.77
CA ALA A 206 7.90 2.99 4.90
C ALA A 206 7.41 4.13 5.80
N GLU A 207 6.81 5.15 5.19
CA GLU A 207 6.00 6.11 5.93
C GLU A 207 4.58 5.56 6.12
N SER A 208 3.93 5.90 7.23
CA SER A 208 2.59 5.39 7.56
C SER A 208 1.59 6.52 7.71
N PHE A 209 0.44 6.40 7.04
CA PHE A 209 -0.67 7.36 7.14
C PHE A 209 -1.89 6.74 7.78
N PHE A 210 -2.63 7.54 8.53
CA PHE A 210 -3.94 7.18 9.03
C PHE A 210 -5.02 7.90 8.22
N TYR A 211 -5.73 7.16 7.38
CA TYR A 211 -6.90 7.69 6.68
C TYR A 211 -8.12 7.59 7.59
N ARG A 212 -8.65 8.75 8.03
CA ARG A 212 -9.90 8.84 8.80
C ARG A 212 -10.87 9.77 8.09
N PHE A 213 -12.08 9.29 7.82
CA PHE A 213 -13.18 10.11 7.30
C PHE A 213 -13.74 10.98 8.44
N SER A 214 -13.01 12.03 8.85
CA SER A 214 -13.49 13.04 9.79
C SER A 214 -12.85 14.39 9.47
N PRO A 215 -13.62 15.48 9.38
CA PRO A 215 -13.04 16.80 9.19
C PRO A 215 -12.28 17.19 10.47
N GLY A 216 -10.96 17.30 10.39
CA GLY A 216 -10.19 18.12 11.34
C GLY A 216 -9.17 17.46 12.28
N LYS A 217 -8.81 16.18 12.19
CA LYS A 217 -7.68 15.64 13.00
C LYS A 217 -6.75 14.74 12.18
N ARG A 218 -5.50 15.20 12.01
CA ARG A 218 -4.37 14.51 11.38
C ARG A 218 -3.47 13.92 12.47
N TYR A 219 -3.00 12.69 12.28
CA TYR A 219 -1.82 12.18 12.98
C TYR A 219 -0.89 11.55 11.94
N VAL A 220 0.23 12.20 11.68
CA VAL A 220 1.40 11.58 11.05
C VAL A 220 2.28 11.10 12.19
N ARG A 221 2.44 9.79 12.36
CA ARG A 221 3.38 9.25 13.35
C ARG A 221 4.44 8.46 12.61
N CYS A 222 5.55 9.13 12.30
CA CYS A 222 6.71 8.53 11.66
C CYS A 222 7.50 7.72 12.71
N TRP A 223 7.65 6.40 12.47
CA TRP A 223 8.59 5.56 13.22
C TRP A 223 9.21 4.52 12.28
N ILE A 224 10.18 4.96 11.47
CA ILE A 224 11.11 4.05 10.79
C ILE A 224 12.29 3.83 11.75
N SER A 225 12.42 2.63 12.31
CA SER A 225 13.55 2.24 13.16
C SER A 225 14.77 1.92 12.29
N ILE A 226 15.73 2.85 12.24
CA ILE A 226 17.10 2.61 11.80
C ILE A 226 17.76 1.64 12.82
N PRO A 227 18.54 0.62 12.42
CA PRO A 227 19.25 -0.22 13.37
C PRO A 227 20.28 0.62 14.15
N ARG A 228 20.19 0.56 15.49
CA ARG A 228 21.15 1.18 16.41
C ARG A 228 22.54 0.58 16.20
N ILE A 229 23.51 1.44 15.93
CA ILE A 229 24.94 1.17 16.15
C ILE A 229 25.13 0.91 17.66
N PRO A 230 25.81 -0.19 18.08
CA PRO A 230 25.94 -0.52 19.48
C PRO A 230 26.99 0.38 20.15
N GLY A 231 26.63 0.97 21.29
CA GLY A 231 27.56 1.64 22.19
C GLY A 231 27.30 3.13 22.41
N ARG A 232 26.23 3.47 23.15
CA ARG A 232 26.23 4.48 24.22
C ARG A 232 24.85 4.56 24.88
N PHE A 233 24.87 4.47 26.20
CA PHE A 233 23.76 4.70 27.12
C PHE A 233 23.09 6.07 26.87
N LEU A 234 21.76 6.13 26.91
CA LEU A 234 21.00 7.07 27.76
C LEU A 234 19.48 6.79 27.70
N GLN A 235 18.88 7.00 28.88
CA GLN A 235 17.50 6.74 29.32
C GLN A 235 16.46 7.73 28.76
N ARG A 236 15.18 7.44 29.09
CA ARG A 236 13.88 8.11 28.82
C ARG A 236 13.20 7.58 27.56
N LEU A 237 12.31 6.58 27.60
CA LEU A 237 11.12 6.41 28.46
C LEU A 237 10.26 7.69 28.43
N PHE A 238 9.27 7.72 27.53
CA PHE A 238 8.09 8.57 27.66
C PHE A 238 6.85 7.69 27.68
N LEU A 239 6.34 7.49 28.90
CA LEU A 239 4.94 7.24 29.22
C LEU A 239 4.11 8.50 28.90
N ASN A 240 2.84 8.26 28.57
CA ASN A 240 1.67 9.12 28.81
C ASN A 240 1.88 10.64 28.94
N ASP A 241 1.35 11.40 27.98
CA ASP A 241 0.37 12.47 28.29
C ASP A 241 -0.30 12.96 27.00
N CYS A 242 -1.62 12.79 26.95
CA CYS A 242 -2.50 13.49 26.04
C CYS A 242 -2.85 14.84 26.68
N THR A 243 -2.27 15.94 26.22
CA THR A 243 -2.81 17.27 26.49
C THR A 243 -3.20 17.96 25.18
N PRO A 244 -4.42 18.51 25.07
CA PRO A 244 -4.84 19.26 23.90
C PRO A 244 -4.23 20.67 23.92
N ILE A 245 -3.68 21.10 22.79
CA ILE A 245 -3.26 22.49 22.56
C ILE A 245 -4.53 23.32 22.27
N PRO A 246 -4.80 24.42 22.98
CA PRO A 246 -5.98 25.25 22.74
C PRO A 246 -5.88 26.00 21.41
N ALA A 247 -7.04 26.20 20.77
CA ALA A 247 -7.18 27.02 19.58
C ALA A 247 -7.13 28.50 19.97
N ASP A 248 -6.13 29.23 19.49
CA ASP A 248 -6.11 30.69 19.60
C ASP A 248 -7.15 31.29 18.63
N SER A 249 -8.08 32.03 19.21
CA SER A 249 -9.02 32.94 18.55
C SER A 249 -8.31 34.23 18.13
N PRO A 250 -8.58 34.83 16.96
CA PRO A 250 -8.27 36.22 16.75
C PRO A 250 -9.48 37.10 17.13
N GLY A 251 -9.25 38.03 18.05
CA GLY A 251 -9.99 39.30 18.14
C GLY A 251 -9.44 40.32 17.15
#